data_AF-A0A966LNH7-F1
#
_entry.id   AF-A0A966LNH7-F1
#
_cell.length_a   1.000
_cell.length_b   1.000
_cell.length_c   1.000
_cell.angle_alpha   90.00
_cell.angle_beta   90.00
_cell.angle_gamma   90.00
#
_symmetry.space_group_name_H-M   'P 1'
#
loop_
_entity.id
_entity.type
_entity.pdbx_description
1 polymer ?
#
loop_
_entity_poly.entity_id
_entity_poly.type
_entity_poly.pdbx_seq_one_letter_code
_entity_poly.pdbx_strand_id
1 'polypeptide(L)'
;MKSPIRYRFFRILVFVSCTLSLARAQRLPDHIYMETIHTVKLFQQNDQQSIALLRLNGPELLELHFDDLGGYPRNFFYTFQLCNADWSPAMLNPFDYIKGFLQNRITQYRVSSIANNKYVHYQALLPERNAVPTRSGNYLLKVFLDGDTAKLAFTKR
;
A
#
# COMPACT_ATOMS: atom_id res chain seq x y z
N MET A 1 -22.05 -23.61 55.50
CA MET A 1 -21.97 -24.49 54.32
C MET A 1 -22.28 -23.66 53.06
N LYS A 2 -21.28 -23.02 52.44
CA LYS A 2 -21.44 -22.24 51.18
C LYS A 2 -20.75 -23.03 50.06
N SER A 3 -21.51 -23.39 49.02
CA SER A 3 -21.05 -24.35 48.01
C SER A 3 -19.91 -23.80 47.14
N PRO A 4 -18.88 -24.61 46.78
CA PRO A 4 -17.70 -24.17 46.04
C PRO A 4 -17.95 -23.96 44.54
N ILE A 5 -19.18 -24.19 44.07
CA ILE A 5 -19.54 -24.23 42.64
C ILE A 5 -19.66 -22.82 42.04
N ARG A 6 -20.07 -21.81 42.83
CA ARG A 6 -20.28 -20.44 42.34
C ARG A 6 -18.97 -19.72 41.95
N TYR A 7 -17.86 -20.03 42.61
CA TYR A 7 -16.55 -19.42 42.30
C TYR A 7 -15.86 -20.02 41.07
N ARG A 8 -16.20 -21.28 40.70
CA ARG A 8 -15.69 -21.92 39.48
C ARG A 8 -16.29 -21.32 38.21
N PHE A 9 -17.59 -21.03 38.20
CA PHE A 9 -18.26 -20.36 37.07
C PHE A 9 -17.77 -18.93 36.86
N PHE A 10 -17.56 -18.17 37.95
CA PHE A 10 -17.07 -16.79 37.87
C PHE A 10 -15.63 -16.69 37.33
N ARG A 11 -14.75 -17.65 37.69
CA ARG A 11 -13.38 -17.72 37.16
C ARG A 11 -13.32 -18.08 35.66
N ILE A 12 -14.24 -18.94 35.19
CA ILE A 12 -14.35 -19.29 33.76
C ILE A 12 -14.88 -18.10 32.95
N LEU A 13 -15.86 -17.35 33.48
CA LEU A 13 -16.44 -16.19 32.79
C LEU A 13 -15.45 -15.03 32.62
N VAL A 14 -14.59 -14.78 33.61
CA VAL A 14 -13.52 -13.76 33.54
C VAL A 14 -12.42 -14.16 32.55
N PHE A 15 -12.10 -15.46 32.43
CA PHE A 15 -11.14 -15.96 31.45
C PHE A 15 -11.65 -15.82 30.01
N VAL A 16 -12.94 -16.07 29.76
CA VAL A 16 -13.57 -15.94 28.43
C VAL A 16 -13.73 -14.47 28.00
N SER A 17 -14.00 -13.57 28.94
CA SER A 17 -14.06 -12.11 28.69
C SER A 17 -12.68 -11.51 28.35
N CYS A 18 -11.61 -12.02 28.96
CA CYS A 18 -10.24 -11.52 28.73
C CYS A 18 -9.68 -11.96 27.36
N THR A 19 -10.14 -13.09 26.80
CA THR A 19 -9.69 -13.57 25.49
C THR A 19 -10.31 -12.85 24.29
N LEU A 20 -11.43 -12.13 24.47
CA LEU A 20 -12.11 -11.40 23.38
C LEU A 20 -11.50 -10.02 23.08
N SER A 21 -10.60 -9.51 23.93
CA SER A 21 -10.20 -8.09 23.90
C SER A 21 -8.81 -7.80 23.31
N LEU A 22 -8.07 -8.81 22.81
CA LEU A 22 -6.67 -8.62 22.39
C LEU A 22 -6.37 -8.91 20.90
N ALA A 23 -7.37 -9.23 20.09
CA ALA A 23 -7.17 -9.37 18.64
C ALA A 23 -7.38 -8.02 17.93
N ARG A 24 -6.44 -7.07 18.07
CA ARG A 24 -6.34 -5.99 17.10
C ARG A 24 -5.67 -6.55 15.84
N ALA A 25 -6.48 -6.96 14.88
CA ALA A 25 -5.98 -7.32 13.57
C ALA A 25 -5.20 -6.12 12.98
N GLN A 26 -3.98 -6.38 12.51
CA GLN A 26 -3.20 -5.36 11.82
C GLN A 26 -3.96 -4.93 10.57
N ARG A 27 -4.09 -3.62 10.35
CA ARG A 27 -4.73 -3.08 9.15
C ARG A 27 -3.98 -3.60 7.93
N LEU A 28 -4.69 -4.24 6.99
CA LEU A 28 -4.13 -4.66 5.71
C LEU A 28 -4.17 -3.43 4.78
N PRO A 29 -3.02 -2.82 4.45
CA PRO A 29 -3.02 -1.56 3.70
C PRO A 29 -3.10 -1.78 2.17
N ASP A 30 -2.76 -2.99 1.71
CA ASP A 30 -2.82 -3.37 0.31
C ASP A 30 -4.26 -3.64 -0.13
N HIS A 31 -4.69 -2.99 -1.21
CA HIS A 31 -6.04 -3.19 -1.75
C HIS A 31 -6.09 -2.82 -3.23
N ILE A 32 -6.85 -3.57 -4.03
CA ILE A 32 -7.15 -3.24 -5.44
C ILE A 32 -8.61 -2.79 -5.51
N TYR A 33 -8.83 -1.53 -5.91
CA TYR A 33 -10.16 -0.91 -5.97
C TYR A 33 -10.77 -1.00 -7.38
N MET A 34 -9.92 -1.02 -8.41
CA MET A 34 -10.36 -1.12 -9.79
C MET A 34 -10.22 -2.57 -10.29
N GLU A 35 -11.34 -3.16 -10.69
CA GLU A 35 -11.40 -4.56 -11.16
C GLU A 35 -10.52 -4.86 -12.37
N THR A 36 -10.21 -3.83 -13.16
CA THR A 36 -9.34 -3.94 -14.34
C THR A 36 -7.85 -4.04 -13.99
N ILE A 37 -7.48 -3.77 -12.74
CA ILE A 37 -6.08 -3.76 -12.31
C ILE A 37 -5.66 -5.14 -11.82
N HIS A 38 -4.59 -5.65 -12.39
CA HIS A 38 -4.02 -6.93 -12.03
C HIS A 38 -2.50 -6.87 -11.87
N THR A 39 -1.95 -7.93 -11.31
CA THR A 39 -0.49 -8.17 -11.23
C THR A 39 0.30 -7.03 -10.56
N VAL A 40 -0.30 -6.37 -9.57
CA VAL A 40 0.38 -5.29 -8.82
C VAL A 40 1.58 -5.87 -8.07
N LYS A 41 2.78 -5.41 -8.42
CA LYS A 41 4.05 -5.77 -7.81
C LYS A 41 4.82 -4.51 -7.42
N LEU A 42 5.48 -4.55 -6.27
CA LEU A 42 6.37 -3.51 -5.77
C LEU A 42 7.54 -4.19 -5.06
N PHE A 43 8.74 -4.00 -5.56
CA PHE A 43 9.96 -4.69 -5.09
C PHE A 43 11.19 -3.82 -5.36
N GLN A 44 12.32 -4.09 -4.70
CA GLN A 44 13.58 -3.38 -4.96
C GLN A 44 14.07 -3.62 -6.39
N GLN A 45 14.65 -2.58 -6.98
CA GLN A 45 15.14 -2.63 -8.34
C GLN A 45 16.08 -3.82 -8.55
N ASN A 46 15.82 -4.60 -9.60
CA ASN A 46 16.54 -5.83 -9.95
C ASN A 46 16.37 -7.03 -8.97
N ASP A 47 15.47 -6.96 -7.98
CA ASP A 47 15.16 -8.09 -7.09
C ASP A 47 13.64 -8.27 -6.95
N GLN A 48 13.05 -9.07 -7.84
CA GLN A 48 11.60 -9.32 -7.87
C GLN A 48 11.05 -10.10 -6.67
N GLN A 49 11.92 -10.70 -5.86
CA GLN A 49 11.52 -11.47 -4.67
C GLN A 49 11.66 -10.65 -3.38
N SER A 50 12.32 -9.49 -3.46
CA SER A 50 12.49 -8.60 -2.33
C SER A 50 11.16 -8.00 -1.84
N ILE A 51 11.19 -7.55 -0.60
CA ILE A 51 10.17 -6.66 -0.05
C ILE A 51 10.41 -5.22 -0.52
N ALA A 52 9.33 -4.42 -0.55
CA ALA A 52 9.38 -2.99 -0.84
C ALA A 52 9.98 -2.20 0.35
N LEU A 53 11.31 -2.23 0.49
CA LEU A 53 12.03 -1.53 1.54
C LEU A 53 13.16 -0.72 0.93
N LEU A 54 13.29 0.54 1.34
CA LEU A 54 14.40 1.41 0.96
C LEU A 54 15.10 1.95 2.20
N ARG A 55 16.43 2.15 2.11
CA ARG A 55 17.15 2.93 3.12
C ARG A 55 16.89 4.41 2.85
N LEU A 56 16.54 5.18 3.89
CA LEU A 56 16.36 6.63 3.76
C LEU A 56 17.67 7.27 3.26
N ASN A 57 17.57 8.12 2.24
CA ASN A 57 18.73 8.72 1.54
C ASN A 57 19.70 7.70 0.90
N GLY A 58 19.27 6.45 0.75
CA GLY A 58 20.03 5.43 0.03
C GLY A 58 19.88 5.55 -1.49
N PRO A 59 20.78 4.92 -2.27
CA PRO A 59 20.69 4.89 -3.73
C PRO A 59 19.67 3.86 -4.25
N GLU A 60 19.10 3.03 -3.38
CA GLU A 60 18.17 1.97 -3.76
C GLU A 60 16.86 2.55 -4.31
N LEU A 61 16.27 1.87 -5.29
CA LEU A 61 14.98 2.20 -5.89
C LEU A 61 14.03 1.01 -5.80
N LEU A 62 12.73 1.28 -5.92
CA LEU A 62 11.68 0.28 -6.09
C LEU A 62 11.19 0.30 -7.54
N GLU A 63 10.82 -0.87 -8.03
CA GLU A 63 10.10 -1.09 -9.28
C GLU A 63 8.62 -1.36 -8.96
N LEU A 64 7.74 -0.46 -9.43
CA LEU A 64 6.31 -0.69 -9.46
C LEU A 64 5.92 -1.28 -10.81
N HIS A 65 5.12 -2.34 -10.80
CA HIS A 65 4.50 -2.93 -11.99
C HIS A 65 3.03 -3.23 -11.75
N PHE A 66 2.19 -3.00 -12.75
CA PHE A 66 0.80 -3.49 -12.76
C PHE A 66 0.26 -3.53 -14.19
N ASP A 67 -0.78 -4.35 -14.38
CA ASP A 67 -1.48 -4.49 -15.65
C ASP A 67 -2.89 -3.89 -15.54
N ASP A 68 -3.31 -3.24 -16.62
CA ASP A 68 -4.65 -2.73 -16.80
C ASP A 68 -5.35 -3.46 -17.94
N LEU A 69 -6.31 -4.32 -17.62
CA LEU A 69 -7.10 -5.09 -18.59
C LEU A 69 -8.18 -4.26 -19.30
N GLY A 70 -8.27 -2.94 -19.06
CA GLY A 70 -9.17 -2.04 -19.79
C GLY A 70 -8.82 -1.90 -21.28
N GLY A 71 -7.60 -2.27 -21.68
CA GLY A 71 -7.18 -2.40 -23.07
C GLY A 71 -6.80 -1.10 -23.79
N TYR A 72 -6.85 0.05 -23.11
CA TYR A 72 -6.37 1.34 -23.60
C TYR A 72 -5.63 2.13 -22.51
N PRO A 73 -4.65 2.98 -22.86
CA PRO A 73 -3.92 3.75 -21.86
C PRO A 73 -4.83 4.73 -21.10
N ARG A 74 -4.75 4.68 -19.78
CA ARG A 74 -5.34 5.63 -18.83
C ARG A 74 -4.27 6.46 -18.11
N ASN A 75 -4.69 7.56 -17.52
CA ASN A 75 -3.82 8.49 -16.83
C ASN A 75 -3.67 8.10 -15.35
N PHE A 76 -2.72 7.22 -15.05
CA PHE A 76 -2.39 6.89 -13.66
C PHE A 76 -1.42 7.90 -13.05
N PHE A 77 -1.66 8.20 -11.79
CA PHE A 77 -0.82 9.00 -10.92
C PHE A 77 -0.54 8.23 -9.64
N TYR A 78 0.56 8.56 -8.97
CA TYR A 78 0.87 8.02 -7.64
C TYR A 78 1.20 9.11 -6.64
N THR A 79 1.05 8.78 -5.35
CA THR A 79 1.53 9.55 -4.21
C THR A 79 1.99 8.62 -3.08
N PHE A 80 2.77 9.16 -2.14
CA PHE A 80 3.18 8.48 -0.92
C PHE A 80 2.37 8.99 0.27
N GLN A 81 1.74 8.09 1.02
CA GLN A 81 1.13 8.41 2.31
C GLN A 81 2.02 7.86 3.43
N LEU A 82 2.56 8.74 4.28
CA LEU A 82 3.25 8.30 5.49
C LEU A 82 2.22 7.73 6.48
N CYS A 83 2.57 6.59 7.07
CA CYS A 83 1.74 5.82 7.97
C CYS A 83 2.48 5.55 9.30
N ASN A 84 1.69 5.41 10.37
CA ASN A 84 2.17 4.91 11.66
C ASN A 84 2.44 3.39 11.58
N ALA A 85 2.97 2.82 12.67
CA ALA A 85 3.26 1.39 12.77
C ALA A 85 2.01 0.49 12.56
N ASP A 86 0.83 0.99 12.90
CA ASP A 86 -0.46 0.31 12.72
C ASP A 86 -1.09 0.55 11.33
N TRP A 87 -0.35 1.18 10.40
CA TRP A 87 -0.79 1.60 9.07
C TRP A 87 -1.90 2.66 9.05
N SER A 88 -2.22 3.29 10.18
CA SER A 88 -3.03 4.52 10.16
C SER A 88 -2.24 5.66 9.51
N PRO A 89 -2.88 6.57 8.73
CA PRO A 89 -2.20 7.74 8.19
C PRO A 89 -1.55 8.58 9.30
N ALA A 90 -0.29 8.96 9.12
CA ALA A 90 0.36 9.90 10.02
C ALA A 90 -0.30 11.29 9.89
N MET A 91 -0.54 11.95 11.02
CA MET A 91 -1.06 13.32 11.06
C MET A 91 0.06 14.34 10.80
N LEU A 92 0.64 14.29 9.60
CA LEU A 92 1.69 15.20 9.13
C LEU A 92 1.32 15.78 7.78
N ASN A 93 1.76 17.00 7.51
CA ASN A 93 1.57 17.60 6.20
C ASN A 93 2.44 16.84 5.18
N PRO A 94 1.93 16.44 4.00
CA PRO A 94 2.73 15.82 2.95
C PRO A 94 4.02 16.56 2.58
N PHE A 95 4.03 17.90 2.67
CA PHE A 95 5.24 18.70 2.44
C PHE A 95 6.34 18.48 3.49
N ASP A 96 6.00 17.93 4.67
CA ASP A 96 6.98 17.63 5.74
C ASP A 96 7.74 16.32 5.49
N TYR A 97 7.25 15.47 4.57
CA TYR A 97 7.80 14.14 4.34
C TYR A 97 7.97 13.75 2.87
N ILE A 98 7.58 14.59 1.90
CA ILE A 98 7.86 14.45 0.48
C ILE A 98 8.57 15.71 -0.02
N LYS A 99 9.76 15.55 -0.60
CA LYS A 99 10.47 16.62 -1.31
C LYS A 99 10.10 16.58 -2.79
N GLY A 100 9.51 17.67 -3.29
CA GLY A 100 9.12 17.85 -4.68
C GLY A 100 7.60 17.83 -4.87
N PHE A 101 7.12 17.16 -5.91
CA PHE A 101 5.70 17.03 -6.21
C PHE A 101 5.04 16.00 -5.27
N LEU A 102 3.85 16.33 -4.78
CA LEU A 102 3.08 15.42 -3.93
C LEU A 102 2.48 14.25 -4.73
N GLN A 103 2.28 14.43 -6.03
CA GLN A 103 1.84 13.37 -6.93
C GLN A 103 2.53 13.49 -8.28
N ASN A 104 2.82 12.35 -8.92
CA ASN A 104 3.39 12.30 -10.26
C ASN A 104 2.58 11.36 -11.15
N ARG A 105 2.60 11.64 -12.45
CA ARG A 105 1.99 10.79 -13.48
C ARG A 105 2.90 9.61 -13.80
N ILE A 106 2.33 8.41 -13.87
CA ILE A 106 3.02 7.23 -14.39
C ILE A 106 2.98 7.30 -15.92
N THR A 107 4.11 7.61 -16.53
CA THR A 107 4.24 7.84 -17.98
C THR A 107 4.76 6.63 -18.73
N GLN A 108 5.39 5.69 -18.04
CA GLN A 108 5.99 4.52 -18.67
C GLN A 108 4.98 3.37 -18.73
N TYR A 109 4.51 3.07 -19.94
CA TYR A 109 3.59 1.97 -20.19
C TYR A 109 3.79 1.37 -21.58
N ARG A 110 3.30 0.15 -21.76
CA ARG A 110 3.25 -0.55 -23.06
C ARG A 110 1.91 -1.25 -23.24
N VAL A 111 1.34 -1.13 -24.42
CA VAL A 111 0.14 -1.89 -24.79
C VAL A 111 0.56 -3.30 -25.17
N SER A 112 -0.17 -4.30 -24.70
CA SER A 112 0.06 -5.70 -25.05
C SER A 112 -0.06 -5.92 -26.56
N SER A 113 0.92 -6.59 -27.16
CA SER A 113 0.85 -7.06 -28.54
C SER A 113 0.52 -8.56 -28.55
N ILE A 114 -0.40 -8.98 -29.43
CA ILE A 114 -0.70 -10.40 -29.71
C ILE A 114 -1.29 -11.18 -28.50
N ALA A 115 -1.66 -10.51 -27.41
CA ALA A 115 -2.36 -11.12 -26.28
C ALA A 115 -3.83 -11.41 -26.60
N ASN A 116 -4.35 -12.57 -26.16
CA ASN A 116 -5.77 -12.92 -26.31
C ASN A 116 -6.68 -11.89 -25.61
N ASN A 117 -6.26 -11.43 -24.42
CA ASN A 117 -6.90 -10.35 -23.70
C ASN A 117 -5.99 -9.12 -23.76
N LYS A 118 -6.48 -8.01 -24.30
CA LYS A 118 -5.71 -6.76 -24.38
C LYS A 118 -5.49 -6.18 -22.99
N TYR A 119 -4.27 -5.72 -22.73
CA TYR A 119 -3.92 -5.03 -21.50
C TYR A 119 -2.88 -3.94 -21.74
N VAL A 120 -2.77 -3.01 -20.79
CA VAL A 120 -1.70 -2.01 -20.75
C VAL A 120 -0.85 -2.28 -19.51
N HIS A 121 0.43 -2.56 -19.73
CA HIS A 121 1.38 -2.74 -18.64
C HIS A 121 1.99 -1.39 -18.27
N TYR A 122 1.93 -1.04 -16.99
CA TYR A 122 2.51 0.17 -16.42
C TYR A 122 3.72 -0.16 -15.56
N GLN A 123 4.71 0.73 -15.57
CA GLN A 123 5.86 0.65 -14.68
C GLN A 123 6.30 2.02 -14.17
N ALA A 124 6.91 2.04 -12.98
CA ALA A 124 7.56 3.22 -12.43
C ALA A 124 8.77 2.83 -11.57
N LEU A 125 9.82 3.64 -11.63
CA LEU A 125 10.96 3.58 -10.70
C LEU A 125 10.76 4.63 -9.61
N LEU A 126 10.76 4.18 -8.36
CA LEU A 126 10.39 4.98 -7.19
C LEU A 126 11.51 4.98 -6.14
N PRO A 127 11.72 6.08 -5.41
CA PRO A 127 11.15 7.40 -5.64
C PRO A 127 11.74 8.07 -6.89
N GLU A 128 10.94 8.88 -7.57
CA GLU A 128 11.45 9.76 -8.63
C GLU A 128 12.24 10.94 -8.02
N ARG A 129 13.18 11.51 -8.80
CA ARG A 129 14.02 12.64 -8.36
C ARG A 129 13.23 13.85 -7.85
N ASN A 130 12.00 14.02 -8.34
CA ASN A 130 11.09 15.11 -8.03
C ASN A 130 9.96 14.68 -7.06
N ALA A 131 10.02 13.49 -6.43
CA ALA A 131 9.12 13.10 -5.35
C ALA A 131 9.81 12.09 -4.43
N VAL A 132 10.64 12.63 -3.53
CA VAL A 132 11.51 11.83 -2.65
C VAL A 132 10.95 11.85 -1.23
N PRO A 133 10.62 10.68 -0.64
CA PRO A 133 10.35 10.57 0.79
C PRO A 133 11.55 11.06 1.62
N THR A 134 11.32 11.97 2.57
CA THR A 134 12.38 12.58 3.40
C THR A 134 12.35 12.14 4.85
N ARG A 135 11.36 11.32 5.25
CA ARG A 135 11.28 10.73 6.58
C ARG A 135 11.34 9.22 6.50
N SER A 136 11.85 8.59 7.54
CA SER A 136 11.72 7.15 7.72
C SER A 136 10.31 6.81 8.20
N GLY A 137 9.86 5.59 7.91
CA GLY A 137 8.58 5.09 8.37
C GLY A 137 7.91 4.18 7.34
N ASN A 138 6.68 3.80 7.64
CA ASN A 138 5.85 3.04 6.71
C ASN A 138 5.24 3.99 5.69
N TYR A 139 5.35 3.66 4.42
CA TYR A 139 4.72 4.42 3.34
C TYR A 139 3.71 3.53 2.63
N LEU A 140 2.52 4.09 2.37
CA LEU A 140 1.54 3.49 1.49
C LEU A 140 1.61 4.19 0.14
N LEU A 141 2.00 3.45 -0.90
CA LEU A 141 1.90 3.90 -2.28
C LEU A 141 0.45 3.85 -2.71
N LYS A 142 -0.11 5.00 -3.10
CA LYS A 142 -1.47 5.10 -3.62
C LYS A 142 -1.39 5.40 -5.11
N VAL A 143 -2.03 4.57 -5.94
CA VAL A 143 -2.16 4.80 -7.38
C VAL A 143 -3.61 5.11 -7.72
N PHE A 144 -3.84 6.14 -8.52
CA PHE A 144 -5.17 6.70 -8.80
C PHE A 144 -5.26 7.30 -10.21
N LEU A 145 -6.47 7.53 -10.69
CA LEU A 145 -6.74 8.06 -12.02
C LEU A 145 -6.81 9.59 -12.06
N ASP A 146 -6.42 10.15 -13.20
CA ASP A 146 -6.67 11.54 -13.62
C ASP A 146 -6.17 12.62 -12.66
N GLY A 147 -5.23 12.28 -11.78
CA GLY A 147 -4.73 13.21 -10.76
C GLY A 147 -5.70 13.42 -9.60
N ASP A 148 -6.77 12.62 -9.51
CA ASP A 148 -7.78 12.67 -8.46
C ASP A 148 -7.59 11.55 -7.44
N THR A 149 -7.15 11.90 -6.23
CA THR A 149 -6.88 10.95 -5.15
C THR A 149 -8.11 10.18 -4.65
N ALA A 150 -9.34 10.60 -5.02
CA ALA A 150 -10.56 9.87 -4.73
C ALA A 150 -10.78 8.68 -5.71
N LYS A 151 -10.20 8.73 -6.91
CA LYS A 151 -10.29 7.67 -7.93
C LYS A 151 -9.18 6.63 -7.76
N LEU A 152 -9.15 5.99 -6.60
CA LEU A 152 -8.12 4.99 -6.30
C LEU A 152 -8.21 3.78 -7.23
N ALA A 153 -7.05 3.38 -7.75
CA ALA A 153 -6.85 2.16 -8.51
C ALA A 153 -6.42 1.02 -7.58
N PHE A 154 -5.36 1.27 -6.82
CA PHE A 154 -4.86 0.35 -5.80
C PHE A 154 -3.99 1.08 -4.77
N THR A 155 -3.77 0.40 -3.65
CA THR A 155 -2.77 0.76 -2.64
C THR A 155 -1.80 -0.39 -2.43
N LYS A 156 -0.52 -0.07 -2.23
CA LYS A 156 0.55 -1.05 -2.04
C LYS A 156 1.58 -0.55 -1.03
N ARG A 157 1.94 -1.38 -0.06
CA ARG A 157 3.07 -1.13 0.85
C ARG A 157 4.41 -1.60 0.28
#